data_AF-A0A2V9UJL6-F1
#
_entry.id   AF-A0A2V9UJL6-F1
#
_cell.length_a   1.000
_cell.length_b   1.000
_cell.length_c   1.000
_cell.angle_alpha   90.00
_cell.angle_beta   90.00
_cell.angle_gamma   90.00
#
_symmetry.space_group_name_H-M   'P 1'
#
loop_
_entity.id
_entity.type
_entity.pdbx_description
1 polymer ?
#
loop_
_entity_poly.entity_id
_entity_poly.type
_entity_poly.pdbx_seq_one_letter_code
_entity_poly.pdbx_strand_id
1 'polypeptide(L)'
;TAVIRECAPRARDFTQRRCRYKGQIVDEVAWAKNRTKSKVRAKVEHVFQVMKLKFGFVKVRYRGLKKNAHRLFVTCALVNLFVSRRKLLAVA
;
A
#
# COMPACT_ATOMS: atom_id res chain seq x y z
N THR A 1 -4.27 9.98 17.76
CA THR A 1 -2.91 9.39 17.78
C THR A 1 -2.52 8.90 19.16
N ALA A 2 -2.93 9.58 20.24
CA ALA A 2 -2.69 9.13 21.62
C ALA A 2 -3.13 7.67 21.86
N VAL A 3 -4.37 7.33 21.49
CA VAL A 3 -4.92 5.96 21.59
C VAL A 3 -4.10 4.91 20.81
N ILE A 4 -3.61 5.26 19.61
CA ILE A 4 -2.78 4.33 18.81
C ILE A 4 -1.40 4.13 19.46
N ARG A 5 -0.82 5.19 20.05
CA ARG A 5 0.48 5.11 20.73
C ARG A 5 0.41 4.31 22.01
N GLU A 6 -0.70 4.37 22.72
CA GLU A 6 -0.94 3.59 23.94
C GLU A 6 -0.90 2.08 23.64
N CYS A 7 -1.65 1.63 22.62
CA CYS A 7 -1.65 0.22 22.23
C CYS A 7 -0.40 -0.20 21.44
N ALA A 8 0.26 0.73 20.73
CA ALA A 8 1.39 0.42 19.86
C ALA A 8 2.44 1.55 19.90
N PRO A 9 3.31 1.57 20.93
CA PRO A 9 4.25 2.68 21.16
C PRO A 9 5.29 2.83 20.05
N ARG A 10 5.63 1.73 19.36
CA ARG A 10 6.57 1.72 18.23
C ARG A 10 5.93 2.06 16.89
N ALA A 11 4.60 2.27 16.83
CA ALA A 11 3.91 2.54 15.58
C ALA A 11 4.21 3.97 15.07
N ARG A 12 4.61 4.07 13.80
CA ARG A 12 4.79 5.36 13.12
C ARG A 12 3.44 5.85 12.59
N ASP A 13 3.16 7.13 12.80
CA ASP A 13 1.93 7.76 12.34
C ASP A 13 2.03 8.17 10.86
N PHE A 14 1.32 7.43 10.00
CA PHE A 14 1.22 7.71 8.56
C PHE A 14 -0.09 8.41 8.17
N THR A 15 -0.86 8.95 9.12
CA THR A 15 -2.06 9.73 8.82
C THR A 15 -1.72 10.97 7.98
N GLN A 16 -2.64 11.33 7.08
CA GLN A 16 -2.52 12.51 6.23
C GLN A 16 -3.17 13.68 6.96
N ARG A 17 -2.35 14.63 7.42
CA ARG A 17 -2.84 15.80 8.18
C ARG A 17 -3.37 16.87 7.22
N ARG A 18 -4.38 17.62 7.67
CA ARG A 18 -4.82 18.82 6.96
C ARG A 18 -3.70 19.86 7.02
N CYS A 19 -3.16 20.21 5.86
CA CYS A 19 -2.03 21.15 5.69
C CYS A 19 -2.41 22.36 4.84
N ARG A 20 -3.70 22.47 4.46
CA ARG A 20 -4.26 23.58 3.68
C ARG A 20 -5.40 24.24 4.43
N TYR A 21 -5.41 25.56 4.42
CA TYR A 21 -6.48 26.41 4.96
C TYR A 21 -6.75 27.55 3.99
N LYS A 22 -8.02 27.78 3.63
CA LYS A 22 -8.43 28.81 2.63
C LYS A 22 -7.58 28.81 1.35
N GLY A 23 -7.21 27.63 0.84
CA GLY A 23 -6.41 27.47 -0.38
C GLY A 23 -4.90 27.64 -0.20
N GLN A 24 -4.45 28.19 0.93
CA GLN A 24 -3.03 28.39 1.23
C GLN A 24 -2.44 27.17 1.95
N ILE A 25 -1.16 26.90 1.71
CA ILE A 25 -0.40 25.88 2.44
C ILE A 25 0.04 26.52 3.75
N VAL A 26 -0.46 25.98 4.87
CA VAL A 26 -0.15 26.49 6.22
C VAL A 26 1.09 25.82 6.79
N ASP A 27 1.32 24.56 6.41
CA ASP A 27 2.47 23.76 6.84
C ASP A 27 3.07 23.06 5.62
N GLU A 28 4.16 23.65 5.12
CA GLU A 28 4.88 23.15 3.94
C GLU A 28 5.52 21.78 4.20
N VAL A 29 6.04 21.55 5.41
CA VAL A 29 6.71 20.30 5.78
C VAL A 29 5.69 19.16 5.83
N ALA A 30 4.52 19.39 6.45
CA ALA A 30 3.44 18.40 6.44
C ALA A 30 2.90 18.17 5.03
N TRP A 31 2.82 19.21 4.20
CA TRP A 31 2.37 19.09 2.82
C TRP A 31 3.33 18.24 1.98
N ALA A 32 4.65 18.47 2.07
CA ALA A 32 5.66 17.67 1.38
C ALA A 32 5.63 16.19 1.81
N LYS A 33 5.48 15.92 3.11
CA LYS A 33 5.30 14.57 3.66
C LYS A 33 4.04 13.90 3.09
N ASN A 34 2.92 14.61 3.07
CA ASN A 34 1.67 14.11 2.52
C ASN A 34 1.79 13.79 1.03
N ARG A 35 2.44 14.66 0.24
CA ARG A 35 2.66 14.47 -1.19
C ARG A 35 3.45 13.19 -1.47
N THR A 36 4.50 12.93 -0.69
CA THR A 36 5.29 11.68 -0.78
C THR A 36 4.44 10.46 -0.45
N LYS A 37 3.67 10.51 0.65
CA LYS A 37 2.75 9.43 1.04
C LYS A 37 1.72 9.13 -0.06
N SER A 38 1.09 10.17 -0.63
CA SER A 38 0.09 10.01 -1.70
C SER A 38 0.71 9.42 -2.97
N LYS A 39 1.93 9.84 -3.35
CA LYS A 39 2.64 9.26 -4.50
C LYS A 39 2.91 7.76 -4.31
N VAL A 40 3.30 7.35 -3.11
CA VAL A 40 3.50 5.92 -2.79
C VAL A 40 2.17 5.17 -2.81
N ARG A 41 1.10 5.72 -2.19
CA ARG A 41 -0.25 5.12 -2.16
C ARG A 41 -0.79 4.85 -3.56
N ALA A 42 -0.71 5.83 -4.45
CA ALA A 42 -1.16 5.68 -5.84
C ALA A 42 -0.45 4.52 -6.56
N LYS A 43 0.85 4.32 -6.32
CA LYS A 43 1.60 3.19 -6.89
C LYS A 43 1.13 1.84 -6.33
N VAL A 44 0.98 1.73 -5.01
CA VAL A 44 0.58 0.46 -4.39
C VAL A 44 -0.88 0.11 -4.65
N GLU A 45 -1.77 1.09 -4.81
CA GLU A 45 -3.18 0.85 -5.17
C GLU A 45 -3.30 0.02 -6.46
N HIS A 46 -2.47 0.30 -7.47
CA HIS A 46 -2.46 -0.49 -8.69
C HIS A 46 -2.07 -1.96 -8.44
N VAL A 47 -1.04 -2.19 -7.62
CA VAL A 47 -0.59 -3.54 -7.25
C VAL A 47 -1.70 -4.27 -6.48
N PHE A 48 -2.34 -3.61 -5.52
CA PHE A 48 -3.46 -4.16 -4.76
C PHE A 48 -4.68 -4.45 -5.64
N GLN A 49 -4.95 -3.60 -6.63
CA GLN A 49 -6.02 -3.82 -7.60
C GLN A 49 -5.78 -5.09 -8.41
N VAL A 50 -4.56 -5.29 -8.95
CA VAL A 50 -4.19 -6.53 -9.65
C VAL A 50 -4.32 -7.74 -8.73
N MET A 51 -3.79 -7.64 -7.51
CA MET A 51 -3.84 -8.71 -6.52
C MET A 51 -5.27 -9.14 -6.18
N LYS A 52 -6.18 -8.17 -5.98
CA LYS A 52 -7.58 -8.44 -5.60
C LYS A 52 -8.45 -8.84 -6.78
N LEU A 53 -8.37 -8.11 -7.90
CA LEU A 53 -9.28 -8.30 -9.04
C LEU A 53 -8.80 -9.36 -10.02
N LYS A 54 -7.49 -9.43 -10.33
CA LYS A 54 -6.95 -10.40 -11.30
C LYS A 54 -6.62 -11.75 -10.64
N PHE A 55 -5.99 -11.72 -9.47
CA PHE A 55 -5.64 -12.95 -8.74
C PHE A 55 -6.68 -13.38 -7.70
N GLY A 56 -7.77 -12.62 -7.51
CA GLY A 56 -8.87 -13.01 -6.63
C GLY A 56 -8.50 -13.08 -5.13
N PHE A 57 -7.45 -12.37 -4.68
CA PHE A 57 -7.04 -12.34 -3.28
C PHE A 57 -7.93 -11.41 -2.44
N VAL A 58 -9.21 -11.76 -2.31
CA VAL A 58 -10.22 -10.95 -1.59
C VAL A 58 -10.41 -11.42 -0.14
N LYS A 59 -10.30 -12.73 0.11
CA LYS A 59 -10.48 -13.35 1.43
C LYS A 59 -9.36 -14.33 1.75
N VAL A 60 -9.04 -14.49 3.04
CA VAL A 60 -8.20 -15.59 3.54
C VAL A 60 -8.95 -16.91 3.38
N ARG A 61 -8.26 -17.97 2.95
CA ARG A 61 -8.87 -19.27 2.65
C ARG A 61 -8.38 -20.41 3.54
N TYR A 62 -7.16 -20.30 4.03
CA TYR A 62 -6.54 -21.39 4.78
C TYR A 62 -6.73 -21.21 6.29
N ARG A 63 -6.78 -22.34 7.02
CA ARG A 63 -6.71 -22.32 8.48
C ARG A 63 -5.26 -22.11 8.92
N GLY A 64 -5.01 -21.03 9.64
CA GLY A 64 -3.70 -20.67 10.19
C GLY A 64 -2.96 -19.55 9.43
N LEU A 65 -2.22 -18.73 10.19
CA LEU A 65 -1.52 -17.55 9.67
C LEU A 65 -0.40 -17.93 8.70
N LYS A 66 0.40 -18.96 9.00
CA LYS A 66 1.53 -19.39 8.16
C LYS A 66 1.09 -19.73 6.73
N LYS A 67 -0.02 -20.47 6.58
CA LYS A 67 -0.55 -20.88 5.27
C LYS A 67 -1.09 -19.68 4.47
N ASN A 68 -1.77 -18.74 5.14
CA ASN A 68 -2.22 -17.52 4.47
C ASN A 68 -1.07 -16.58 4.09
N ALA A 69 -0.04 -16.49 4.93
CA ALA A 69 1.15 -15.70 4.63
C ALA A 69 1.85 -16.26 3.39
N HIS A 70 2.04 -17.58 3.30
CA HIS A 70 2.60 -18.21 2.11
C HIS A 70 1.79 -17.88 0.83
N ARG A 71 0.46 -18.02 0.88
CA ARG A 71 -0.41 -17.64 -0.24
C ARG A 71 -0.27 -16.18 -0.63
N LEU A 72 -0.15 -15.28 0.35
CA LEU A 72 0.08 -13.85 0.10
C LEU A 72 1.41 -13.63 -0.63
N PHE A 73 2.51 -14.20 -0.15
CA PHE A 73 3.83 -14.05 -0.76
C PHE A 73 3.88 -14.55 -2.20
N VAL A 74 3.30 -15.73 -2.46
CA VAL A 74 3.19 -16.27 -3.83
C VAL A 74 2.38 -15.35 -4.72
N THR A 75 1.25 -14.84 -4.22
CA THR A 75 0.40 -13.92 -5.00
C THR A 75 1.15 -12.61 -5.29
N CYS A 76 1.90 -12.06 -4.32
CA CYS A 76 2.72 -10.87 -4.54
C CYS A 76 3.79 -11.09 -5.62
N ALA A 77 4.45 -12.26 -5.63
CA ALA A 77 5.41 -12.60 -6.69
C ALA A 77 4.74 -12.64 -8.07
N LEU A 78 3.56 -13.25 -8.18
CA LEU A 78 2.80 -13.30 -9.44
C LEU A 78 2.32 -11.91 -9.89
N VAL A 79 1.93 -11.05 -8.96
CA VAL A 79 1.54 -9.66 -9.27
C VAL A 79 2.73 -8.89 -9.85
N ASN A 80 3.93 -9.04 -9.29
CA ASN A 80 5.13 -8.41 -9.83
C ASN A 80 5.40 -8.86 -11.27
N LEU A 81 5.25 -10.17 -11.53
CA LEU A 81 5.38 -10.72 -12.89
C LEU A 81 4.34 -10.11 -13.84
N PHE A 82 3.08 -10.03 -13.40
CA PHE A 82 1.98 -9.49 -14.19
C PHE A 82 2.15 -7.99 -14.52
N VAL A 83 2.66 -7.20 -13.59
CA VAL A 83 2.95 -5.77 -13.81
C VAL A 83 4.09 -5.59 -14.81
N SER A 84 5.10 -6.46 -14.75
CA SER A 84 6.24 -6.45 -15.67
C SER A 84 5.98 -7.13 -17.02
N ARG A 85 4.80 -7.73 -17.24
CA ARG A 85 4.50 -8.55 -18.43
C ARG A 85 4.84 -7.90 -19.77
N ARG A 86 4.59 -6.59 -19.92
CA ARG A 86 4.87 -5.86 -21.17
C ARG A 86 6.36 -5.83 -21.50
N LYS A 87 7.21 -5.71 -20.48
CA LYS A 87 8.66 -5.73 -20.65
C LYS A 87 9.15 -7.14 -20.93
N LEU A 88 8.62 -8.13 -20.21
CA LEU A 88 9.01 -9.53 -20.37
C LEU A 88 8.62 -10.10 -21.74
N LEU A 89 7.42 -9.78 -22.23
CA LEU A 89 6.94 -10.19 -23.54
C LEU A 89 7.57 -9.42 -24.71
N ALA A 90 8.25 -8.31 -24.45
CA ALA A 90 8.97 -7.55 -25.48
C ALA A 90 10.43 -8.00 -25.63
N VAL A 91 10.94 -8.78 -24.67
CA VAL A 91 12.30 -9.35 -24.67
C VAL A 91 12.29 -10.81 -25.13
N ALA A 92 11.14 -11.48 -25.04
CA ALA A 92 10.91 -12.82 -25.58
C ALA A 92 10.56 -12.76 -27.06
#